data_AF-A0A0E0BHB4-F1
#
_entry.id   AF-A0A0E0BHB4-F1
#
_cell.length_a   1.000
_cell.length_b   1.000
_cell.length_c   1.000
_cell.angle_alpha   90.00
_cell.angle_beta   90.00
_cell.angle_gamma   90.00
#
_symmetry.space_group_name_H-M   'P 1'
#
loop_
_entity.id
_entity.type
_entity.pdbx_description
1 polymer ?
#
loop_
_entity_poly.entity_id
_entity_poly.type
_entity_poly.pdbx_seq_one_letter_code
_entity_poly.pdbx_strand_id
1 'polypeptide(L)'
;MAAGTSSSTSNSTGALDQRLLEAAKSGDSMLMKEVVAAMNPSILLGTTPQGNTCLHISTISGHEEFCKDVLMLDNSLLAIANSHGETPLLTAVTNGRTALASVLLKRCCEVGFTEAILKQDQYECNALHYAIRNGHKDLALELIAAEPGLSQGVNKYGESPMFIAAMRDFTDIFRKLLGIPGSAHVGCYGYNALHAAVRNGNPVIAKELVEERPELAREFNCHNNTPMHLAVLWGKTDSIYLGYALSNNKDGCPLLNSAAYRGYVSVARELVHHCPDAPYFFATAGRSCLHIAVSEGHLEFVKFILESPYLRKLVNMRDDDGNTALHYAVKKCDPRMVAALLSHQDTDVTVLNEVGGEAAWELEGATDYAKTLNWNEVLMLLFKVDPQSAMSVYILHKMAKDKLNKLSMKDAKSLTQTYTSNTSLVAILIATITFAAAFTLPGGYSSHAGNLGFPIMARKFAFQSFLIADTLAMFSSLAVAFICIIARWEDLQFLLHYRSFTKKLMWFAYMATNVAFATGLYTVLAPRLLWLAIGICLLSVLLPAITKLLGEWPVLKLRFRLGKTFNSDLLNMV
;
A
#
# COMPACT_ATOMS: atom_id res chain seq x y z
N MET A 1 14.67 29.59 65.94
CA MET A 1 15.97 29.07 66.41
C MET A 1 16.37 27.91 65.51
N ALA A 2 17.62 27.95 65.01
CA ALA A 2 18.40 26.94 64.27
C ALA A 2 17.78 26.37 62.97
N ALA A 3 18.22 26.72 61.75
CA ALA A 3 19.54 26.60 61.11
C ALA A 3 19.95 25.15 60.79
N GLY A 4 20.05 24.86 59.49
CA GLY A 4 20.48 23.59 58.91
C GLY A 4 20.71 23.74 57.41
N THR A 5 21.62 24.64 57.03
CA THR A 5 22.09 24.85 55.65
C THR A 5 23.05 23.72 55.26
N SER A 6 22.62 22.85 54.37
CA SER A 6 23.51 21.95 53.62
C SER A 6 24.08 22.70 52.42
N SER A 7 25.37 23.02 52.50
CA SER A 7 26.17 23.66 51.47
C SER A 7 26.28 22.79 50.21
N SER A 8 25.57 23.17 49.14
CA SER A 8 25.85 22.72 47.79
C SER A 8 27.12 23.42 47.28
N THR A 9 28.24 22.71 47.26
CA THR A 9 29.46 23.17 46.58
C THR A 9 29.24 23.20 45.08
N SER A 10 28.80 24.35 44.56
CA SER A 10 28.88 24.68 43.15
C SER A 10 30.34 24.94 42.79
N ASN A 11 31.07 23.92 42.31
CA ASN A 11 32.38 24.10 41.69
C ASN A 11 32.19 24.91 40.41
N SER A 12 32.43 26.22 40.45
CA SER A 12 32.46 27.07 39.28
C SER A 12 33.71 26.74 38.44
N THR A 13 33.59 25.77 37.52
CA THR A 13 34.57 25.57 36.45
C THR A 13 34.58 26.83 35.58
N GLY A 14 35.75 27.46 35.42
CA GLY A 14 35.90 28.70 34.65
C GLY A 14 35.51 28.53 33.17
N ALA A 15 35.26 29.65 32.49
CA ALA A 15 35.03 29.65 31.04
C ALA A 15 36.28 29.16 30.29
N LEU A 16 36.10 28.37 29.23
CA LEU A 16 37.19 27.88 28.40
C LEU A 16 37.93 29.04 27.71
N ASP A 17 39.24 29.13 27.92
CA ASP A 17 40.09 30.16 27.31
C ASP A 17 40.03 30.13 25.78
N GLN A 18 39.98 31.31 25.15
CA GLN A 18 39.80 31.42 23.70
C GLN A 18 40.98 30.83 22.92
N ARG A 19 42.23 31.00 23.39
CA ARG A 19 43.42 30.45 22.73
C ARG A 19 43.43 28.93 22.84
N LEU A 20 43.03 28.40 24.01
CA LEU A 20 42.88 26.96 24.21
C LEU A 20 41.76 26.36 23.34
N LEU A 21 40.64 27.08 23.17
CA LEU A 21 39.56 26.69 22.27
C LEU A 21 40.02 26.68 20.81
N GLU A 22 40.79 27.68 20.37
CA GLU A 22 41.37 27.74 19.03
C GLU A 22 42.37 26.59 18.81
N ALA A 23 43.25 26.32 19.78
CA ALA A 23 44.18 25.19 19.76
C ALA A 23 43.44 23.84 19.65
N ALA A 24 42.37 23.65 20.42
CA ALA A 24 41.56 22.43 20.37
C ALA A 24 40.80 22.27 19.04
N LYS A 25 40.40 23.37 18.39
CA LYS A 25 39.78 23.35 17.06
C LYS A 25 40.78 23.06 15.94
N SER A 26 41.98 23.61 16.02
CA SER A 26 43.03 23.43 15.00
C SER A 26 43.86 22.16 15.18
N GLY A 27 43.86 21.58 16.38
CA GLY A 27 44.70 20.44 16.75
C GLY A 27 46.13 20.84 17.11
N ASP A 28 46.37 22.11 17.46
CA ASP A 28 47.70 22.63 17.77
C ASP A 28 48.12 22.30 19.23
N SER A 29 48.79 21.16 19.39
CA SER A 29 49.33 20.73 20.67
C SER A 29 50.39 21.67 21.24
N MET A 30 51.13 22.38 20.39
CA MET A 30 52.19 23.28 20.84
C MET A 30 51.58 24.53 21.47
N LEU A 31 50.61 25.14 20.80
CA LEU A 31 49.85 26.27 21.34
C LEU A 31 49.16 25.91 22.66
N MET A 32 48.59 24.70 22.77
CA MET A 32 48.03 24.23 24.03
C MET A 32 49.10 24.16 25.14
N LYS A 33 50.24 23.53 24.88
CA LYS A 33 51.34 23.40 25.87
C LYS A 33 51.85 24.78 26.31
N GLU A 34 51.94 25.74 25.40
CA GLU A 34 52.29 27.13 25.71
C GLU A 34 51.24 27.81 26.60
N VAL A 35 49.95 27.66 26.30
CA VAL A 35 48.85 28.22 27.11
C VAL A 35 48.83 27.60 28.51
N VAL A 36 49.00 26.28 28.61
CA VAL A 36 49.05 25.57 29.89
C VAL A 36 50.31 25.95 30.69
N ALA A 37 51.46 26.17 30.05
CA ALA A 37 52.67 26.61 30.73
C ALA A 37 52.60 28.08 31.19
N ALA A 38 51.90 28.94 30.46
CA ALA A 38 51.70 30.35 30.80
C ALA A 38 50.62 30.57 31.88
N MET A 39 49.75 29.58 32.10
CA MET A 39 48.63 29.64 33.04
C MET A 39 48.66 28.47 34.04
N ASN A 40 47.64 28.34 34.89
CA ASN A 40 47.51 27.17 35.76
C ASN A 40 46.95 25.97 34.96
N PRO A 41 47.44 24.73 35.16
CA PRO A 41 46.90 23.52 34.54
C PRO A 41 45.37 23.34 34.68
N SER A 42 44.75 23.94 35.70
CA SER A 42 43.29 23.95 35.86
C SER A 42 42.53 24.62 34.70
N ILE A 43 43.21 25.36 33.81
CA ILE A 43 42.61 25.94 32.60
C ILE A 43 42.06 24.88 31.65
N LEU A 44 42.60 23.66 31.68
CA LEU A 44 42.13 22.53 30.87
C LEU A 44 40.71 22.09 31.25
N LEU A 45 40.31 22.31 32.51
CA LEU A 45 38.97 22.02 33.03
C LEU A 45 37.95 23.10 32.64
N GLY A 46 38.38 24.16 31.94
CA GLY A 46 37.49 25.19 31.43
C GLY A 46 36.48 24.63 30.44
N THR A 47 35.25 25.13 30.48
CA THR A 47 34.16 24.64 29.62
C THR A 47 33.53 25.74 28.76
N THR A 48 33.02 25.35 27.60
CA THR A 48 32.14 26.22 26.80
C THR A 48 30.75 26.34 27.45
N PRO A 49 29.85 27.23 26.97
CA PRO A 49 28.48 27.30 27.48
C PRO A 49 27.68 25.99 27.38
N GLN A 50 28.08 25.08 26.49
CA GLN A 50 27.52 23.73 26.35
C GLN A 50 28.28 22.68 27.19
N GLY A 51 29.11 23.10 28.12
CA GLY A 51 29.89 22.21 28.98
C GLY A 51 31.03 21.47 28.28
N ASN A 52 31.41 21.83 27.05
CA ASN A 52 32.48 21.14 26.33
C ASN A 52 33.86 21.59 26.85
N THR A 53 34.71 20.65 27.24
CA THR A 53 36.13 20.90 27.52
C THR A 53 36.95 20.99 26.24
N CYS A 54 38.24 21.37 26.32
CA CYS A 54 39.15 21.31 25.18
C CYS A 54 39.25 19.90 24.56
N LEU A 55 39.11 18.85 25.40
CA LEU A 55 39.11 17.47 24.95
C LEU A 55 37.85 17.11 24.15
N HIS A 56 36.67 17.60 24.54
CA HIS A 56 35.44 17.42 23.74
C HIS A 56 35.58 18.08 22.36
N ILE A 57 36.08 19.32 22.31
CA ILE A 57 36.21 20.08 21.06
C ILE A 57 37.20 19.41 20.11
N SER A 58 38.37 19.02 20.60
CA SER A 58 39.37 18.30 19.79
C SER A 58 38.89 16.92 19.36
N THR A 59 38.05 16.26 20.17
CA THR A 59 37.40 15.00 19.82
C THR A 59 36.40 15.15 18.67
N ILE A 60 35.55 16.18 18.69
CA ILE A 60 34.60 16.46 17.59
C ILE A 60 35.38 16.66 16.27
N SER A 61 36.49 17.41 16.34
CA SER A 61 37.36 17.67 15.19
C SER A 61 38.18 16.44 14.75
N GLY A 62 38.37 15.45 15.62
CA GLY A 62 39.13 14.22 15.33
C GLY A 62 40.65 14.36 15.49
N HIS A 63 41.12 15.31 16.31
CA HIS A 63 42.55 15.59 16.48
C HIS A 63 43.19 14.62 17.49
N GLU A 64 43.58 13.45 17.02
CA GLU A 64 44.08 12.36 17.88
C GLU A 64 45.34 12.73 18.68
N GLU A 65 46.35 13.32 18.04
CA GLU A 65 47.60 13.69 18.72
C GLU A 65 47.37 14.78 19.77
N PHE A 66 46.50 15.75 19.48
CA PHE A 66 46.07 16.75 20.47
C PHE A 66 45.41 16.08 21.67
N CYS A 67 44.49 15.14 21.44
CA CYS A 67 43.81 14.43 22.52
C CYS A 67 44.82 13.64 23.37
N LYS A 68 45.79 12.95 22.76
CA LYS A 68 46.86 12.25 23.50
C LYS A 68 47.68 13.21 24.34
N ASP A 69 48.11 14.33 23.78
CA ASP A 69 48.90 15.35 24.48
C ASP A 69 48.14 15.98 25.66
N VAL A 70 46.85 16.30 25.49
CA VAL A 70 45.97 16.80 26.56
C VAL A 70 45.90 15.80 27.72
N LEU A 71 45.72 14.51 27.39
CA LEU A 71 45.55 13.45 28.39
C LEU A 71 46.85 13.14 29.15
N MET A 72 48.01 13.41 28.56
CA MET A 72 49.28 13.37 29.29
C MET A 72 49.40 14.45 30.37
N LEU A 73 48.65 15.55 30.23
CA LEU A 73 48.62 16.64 31.20
C LEU A 73 47.57 16.42 32.28
N ASP A 74 46.35 16.03 31.89
CA ASP A 74 45.26 15.78 32.83
C ASP A 74 44.28 14.69 32.33
N ASN A 75 44.29 13.53 32.99
CA ASN A 75 43.39 12.42 32.67
C ASN A 75 41.96 12.65 33.18
N SER A 76 41.73 13.55 34.15
CA SER A 76 40.39 13.77 34.74
C SER A 76 39.37 14.26 33.71
N LEU A 77 39.84 14.85 32.61
CA LEU A 77 39.04 15.28 31.45
C LEU A 77 38.24 14.14 30.81
N LEU A 78 38.67 12.88 30.94
CA LEU A 78 37.97 11.70 30.41
C LEU A 78 36.61 11.46 31.08
N ALA A 79 36.47 11.87 32.35
CA ALA A 79 35.26 11.65 33.13
C ALA A 79 34.27 12.83 33.10
N ILE A 80 34.70 13.99 32.57
CA ILE A 80 33.86 15.19 32.52
C ILE A 80 32.80 15.01 31.43
N ALA A 81 31.54 15.27 31.78
CA ALA A 81 30.44 15.23 30.84
C ALA A 81 30.01 16.63 30.40
N ASN A 82 29.68 16.80 29.12
CA ASN A 82 29.14 18.05 28.58
C ASN A 82 27.65 18.25 28.96
N SER A 83 27.01 19.31 28.45
CA SER A 83 25.59 19.60 28.73
C SER A 83 24.61 18.54 28.22
N HIS A 84 25.03 17.69 27.28
CA HIS A 84 24.26 16.55 26.79
C HIS A 84 24.54 15.27 27.58
N GLY A 85 25.38 15.32 28.62
CA GLY A 85 25.78 14.14 29.40
C GLY A 85 26.86 13.28 28.73
N GLU A 86 27.45 13.74 27.62
CA GLU A 86 28.46 12.97 26.90
C GLU A 86 29.83 13.16 27.52
N THR A 87 30.55 12.05 27.75
CA THR A 87 32.00 12.06 27.99
C THR A 87 32.73 12.24 26.65
N PRO A 88 34.04 12.59 26.64
CA PRO A 88 34.81 12.66 25.41
C PRO A 88 34.77 11.36 24.59
N LEU A 89 34.77 10.19 25.25
CA LEU A 89 34.59 8.91 24.58
C LEU A 89 33.23 8.85 23.85
N LEU A 90 32.14 9.21 24.54
CA LEU A 90 30.81 9.19 23.95
C LEU A 90 30.71 10.19 22.77
N THR A 91 31.27 11.39 22.92
CA THR A 91 31.35 12.39 21.85
C THR A 91 32.15 11.88 20.64
N ALA A 92 33.24 11.14 20.86
CA ALA A 92 34.00 10.52 19.76
C ALA A 92 33.15 9.54 18.97
N VAL A 93 32.37 8.70 19.67
CA VAL A 93 31.50 7.69 19.07
C VAL A 93 30.32 8.34 18.33
N THR A 94 29.67 9.35 18.92
CA THR A 94 28.52 10.04 18.30
C THR A 94 28.94 10.78 17.03
N ASN A 95 30.16 11.31 16.98
CA ASN A 95 30.74 11.98 15.81
C ASN A 95 31.43 11.01 14.82
N GLY A 96 31.37 9.70 15.05
CA GLY A 96 31.94 8.68 14.16
C GLY A 96 33.47 8.65 14.09
N ARG A 97 34.16 9.20 15.10
CA ARG A 97 35.63 9.21 15.20
C ARG A 97 36.14 7.89 15.78
N THR A 98 35.99 6.79 15.03
CA THR A 98 36.22 5.42 15.55
C THR A 98 37.65 5.17 16.04
N ALA A 99 38.67 5.60 15.29
CA ALA A 99 40.07 5.45 15.69
C ALA A 99 40.35 6.18 17.01
N LEU A 100 39.90 7.44 17.10
CA LEU A 100 40.04 8.24 18.31
C LEU A 100 39.24 7.66 19.49
N ALA A 101 38.02 7.19 19.26
CA ALA A 101 37.21 6.51 20.28
C ALA A 101 37.94 5.28 20.84
N SER A 102 38.64 4.52 19.99
CA SER A 102 39.43 3.35 20.39
C SER A 102 40.64 3.75 21.25
N VAL A 103 41.31 4.87 20.93
CA VAL A 103 42.40 5.44 21.73
C VAL A 103 41.89 5.92 23.09
N LEU A 104 40.78 6.66 23.11
CA LEU A 104 40.16 7.14 24.34
C LEU A 104 39.68 5.99 25.23
N LEU A 105 39.07 4.95 24.63
CA LEU A 105 38.65 3.74 25.35
C LEU A 105 39.82 3.04 26.04
N LYS A 106 40.91 2.81 25.30
CA LYS A 106 42.14 2.21 25.86
C LYS A 106 42.67 3.04 27.03
N ARG A 107 42.72 4.37 26.88
CA ARG A 107 43.17 5.25 27.96
C ARG A 107 42.24 5.20 29.18
N CYS A 108 40.93 5.20 28.99
CA CYS A 108 39.97 5.04 30.09
C CYS A 108 40.19 3.72 30.84
N CYS A 109 40.48 2.63 30.13
CA CYS A 109 40.76 1.32 30.73
C CYS A 109 42.08 1.32 31.52
N GLU A 110 43.14 1.93 30.97
CA GLU A 110 44.45 2.04 31.63
C GLU A 110 44.40 2.85 32.94
N VAL A 111 43.61 3.93 32.95
CA VAL A 111 43.48 4.82 34.11
C VAL A 111 42.42 4.31 35.11
N GLY A 112 41.56 3.37 34.71
CA GLY A 112 40.50 2.80 35.55
C GLY A 112 39.24 3.66 35.64
N PHE A 113 38.94 4.49 34.64
CA PHE A 113 37.72 5.30 34.57
C PHE A 113 36.52 4.51 34.00
N THR A 114 36.18 3.40 34.64
CA THR A 114 35.07 2.53 34.21
C THR A 114 33.73 3.28 34.21
N GLU A 115 33.49 4.12 35.22
CA GLU A 115 32.26 4.94 35.30
C GLU A 115 32.11 5.90 34.12
N ALA A 116 33.21 6.40 33.56
CA ALA A 116 33.19 7.28 32.39
C ALA A 116 32.84 6.52 31.10
N ILE A 117 33.24 5.25 31.00
CA ILE A 117 32.89 4.36 29.88
C ILE A 117 31.40 4.02 29.93
N LEU A 118 30.88 3.69 31.12
CA LEU A 118 29.47 3.34 31.35
C LEU A 118 28.51 4.52 31.26
N LYS A 119 29.01 5.75 31.14
CA LYS A 119 28.20 6.96 31.13
C LYS A 119 27.20 6.95 29.98
N GLN A 120 25.99 7.41 30.27
CA GLN A 120 24.93 7.62 29.31
C GLN A 120 24.67 9.11 29.10
N ASP A 121 24.27 9.47 27.89
CA ASP A 121 23.85 10.83 27.55
C ASP A 121 22.44 11.17 28.08
N GLN A 122 21.93 12.35 27.71
CA GLN A 122 20.57 12.83 28.01
C GLN A 122 19.43 11.94 27.48
N TYR A 123 19.72 11.02 26.56
CA TYR A 123 18.78 10.01 26.03
C TYR A 123 19.00 8.64 26.66
N GLU A 124 19.82 8.54 27.70
CA GLU A 124 20.24 7.31 28.35
C GLU A 124 21.00 6.36 27.37
N CYS A 125 21.54 6.89 26.27
CA CYS A 125 22.35 6.12 25.33
C CYS A 125 23.81 6.12 25.78
N ASN A 126 24.40 4.93 25.90
CA ASN A 126 25.84 4.77 26.11
C ASN A 126 26.60 4.65 24.77
N ALA A 127 27.93 4.55 24.84
CA ALA A 127 28.81 4.42 23.67
C ALA A 127 28.44 3.23 22.77
N LEU A 128 28.03 2.11 23.36
CA LEU A 128 27.68 0.91 22.62
C LEU A 128 26.39 1.07 21.80
N HIS A 129 25.38 1.79 22.31
CA HIS A 129 24.17 2.11 21.55
C HIS A 129 24.52 2.85 20.26
N TYR A 130 25.35 3.89 20.35
CA TYR A 130 25.74 4.70 19.20
C TYR A 130 26.67 3.96 18.25
N ALA A 131 27.65 3.18 18.74
CA ALA A 131 28.52 2.38 17.89
C ALA A 131 27.71 1.41 17.01
N ILE A 132 26.75 0.70 17.61
CA ILE A 132 25.85 -0.21 16.89
C ILE A 132 24.89 0.58 15.98
N ARG A 133 24.32 1.70 16.43
CA ARG A 133 23.37 2.52 15.64
C ARG A 133 24.01 3.24 14.44
N ASN A 134 25.29 3.57 14.55
CA ASN A 134 26.05 4.22 13.46
C ASN A 134 26.73 3.19 12.54
N GLY A 135 26.79 1.92 12.95
CA GLY A 135 27.31 0.83 12.11
C GLY A 135 28.80 0.57 12.28
N HIS A 136 29.40 1.10 13.35
CA HIS A 136 30.82 0.92 13.67
C HIS A 136 31.03 -0.43 14.36
N LYS A 137 31.03 -1.51 13.57
CA LYS A 137 31.05 -2.88 14.09
C LYS A 137 32.30 -3.22 14.90
N ASP A 138 33.48 -2.83 14.40
CA ASP A 138 34.75 -3.12 15.07
C ASP A 138 34.83 -2.39 16.42
N LEU A 139 34.48 -1.09 16.43
CA LEU A 139 34.40 -0.31 17.66
C LEU A 139 33.39 -0.88 18.66
N ALA A 140 32.24 -1.38 18.18
CA ALA A 140 31.26 -2.03 19.06
C ALA A 140 31.82 -3.30 19.69
N LEU A 141 32.57 -4.12 18.94
CA LEU A 141 33.25 -5.31 19.48
C LEU A 141 34.34 -4.92 20.50
N GLU A 142 35.11 -3.86 20.22
CA GLU A 142 36.10 -3.32 21.15
C GLU A 142 35.45 -2.82 22.45
N LEU A 143 34.35 -2.07 22.35
CA LEU A 143 33.59 -1.59 23.51
C LEU A 143 33.03 -2.74 24.35
N ILE A 144 32.48 -3.77 23.70
CA ILE A 144 31.96 -4.97 24.38
C ILE A 144 33.09 -5.71 25.11
N ALA A 145 34.27 -5.83 24.50
CA ALA A 145 35.41 -6.52 25.08
C ALA A 145 36.03 -5.73 26.25
N ALA A 146 36.07 -4.40 26.13
CA ALA A 146 36.64 -3.52 27.15
C ALA A 146 35.73 -3.37 28.37
N GLU A 147 34.42 -3.22 28.16
CA GLU A 147 33.46 -3.02 29.26
C GLU A 147 32.11 -3.70 28.95
N PRO A 148 31.95 -4.99 29.34
CA PRO A 148 30.71 -5.75 29.12
C PRO A 148 29.47 -5.14 29.79
N GLY A 149 29.64 -4.31 30.84
CA GLY A 149 28.53 -3.62 31.51
C GLY A 149 27.74 -2.69 30.58
N LEU A 150 28.35 -2.22 29.49
CA LEU A 150 27.67 -1.45 28.44
C LEU A 150 26.47 -2.18 27.83
N SER A 151 26.49 -3.52 27.84
CA SER A 151 25.42 -4.37 27.28
C SER A 151 24.12 -4.36 28.10
N GLN A 152 24.18 -3.93 29.36
CA GLN A 152 23.03 -3.88 30.28
C GLN A 152 22.27 -2.55 30.18
N GLY A 153 22.90 -1.51 29.63
CA GLY A 153 22.29 -0.20 29.47
C GLY A 153 21.06 -0.27 28.58
N VAL A 154 20.01 0.46 28.98
CA VAL A 154 18.79 0.65 28.20
C VAL A 154 18.60 2.15 28.05
N ASN A 155 18.26 2.60 26.85
CA ASN A 155 18.04 4.02 26.59
C ASN A 155 16.63 4.47 27.01
N LYS A 156 16.37 5.78 26.91
CA LYS A 156 15.08 6.41 27.26
C LYS A 156 13.88 5.86 26.47
N TYR A 157 14.13 5.21 25.34
CA TYR A 157 13.12 4.58 24.49
C TYR A 157 12.91 3.09 24.80
N GLY A 158 13.63 2.54 25.79
CA GLY A 158 13.56 1.12 26.14
C GLY A 158 14.40 0.21 25.26
N GLU A 159 15.33 0.76 24.46
CA GLU A 159 16.14 -0.03 23.52
C GLU A 159 17.47 -0.44 24.17
N SER A 160 17.75 -1.73 24.12
CA SER A 160 19.05 -2.30 24.51
C SER A 160 20.01 -2.42 23.31
N PRO A 161 21.33 -2.51 23.55
CA PRO A 161 22.31 -2.80 22.50
C PRO A 161 22.01 -4.08 21.71
N MET A 162 21.55 -5.15 22.39
CA MET A 162 21.19 -6.41 21.74
C MET A 162 19.99 -6.26 20.82
N PHE A 163 18.97 -5.52 21.25
CA PHE A 163 17.81 -5.21 20.42
C PHE A 163 18.20 -4.44 19.15
N ILE A 164 19.05 -3.41 19.28
CA ILE A 164 19.52 -2.63 18.13
C ILE A 164 20.37 -3.52 17.21
N ALA A 165 21.24 -4.37 17.75
CA ALA A 165 22.06 -5.30 16.95
C ALA A 165 21.20 -6.30 16.16
N ALA A 166 20.16 -6.86 16.80
CA ALA A 166 19.21 -7.77 16.15
C ALA A 166 18.38 -7.06 15.06
N MET A 167 17.92 -5.82 15.32
CA MET A 167 17.23 -4.98 14.33
C MET A 167 18.09 -4.66 13.10
N ARG A 168 19.42 -4.55 13.28
CA ARG A 168 20.38 -4.16 12.24
C ARG A 168 21.07 -5.31 11.53
N ASP A 169 20.74 -6.55 11.89
CA ASP A 169 21.39 -7.76 11.37
C ASP A 169 22.89 -7.90 11.70
N PHE A 170 23.33 -7.34 12.82
CA PHE A 170 24.75 -7.39 13.19
C PHE A 170 25.05 -8.66 13.97
N THR A 171 24.99 -9.80 13.28
CA THR A 171 25.08 -11.14 13.84
C THR A 171 26.30 -11.35 14.76
N ASP A 172 27.48 -10.84 14.40
CA ASP A 172 28.70 -11.03 15.21
C ASP A 172 28.65 -10.25 16.54
N ILE A 173 28.13 -9.02 16.49
CA ILE A 173 27.91 -8.19 17.68
C ILE A 173 26.82 -8.83 18.54
N PHE A 174 25.73 -9.26 17.90
CA PHE A 174 24.63 -9.94 18.57
C PHE A 174 25.11 -11.17 19.35
N ARG A 175 25.91 -12.06 18.74
CA ARG A 175 26.46 -13.23 19.43
C ARG A 175 27.33 -12.86 20.63
N LYS A 176 28.15 -11.81 20.51
CA LYS A 176 28.95 -11.32 21.64
C LYS A 176 28.07 -10.80 22.78
N LEU A 177 27.00 -10.08 22.47
CA LEU A 177 26.04 -9.62 23.47
C LEU A 177 25.25 -10.77 24.10
N LEU A 178 24.83 -11.75 23.30
CA LEU A 178 24.09 -12.91 23.78
C LEU A 178 24.90 -13.73 24.79
N GLY A 179 26.20 -13.88 24.54
CA GLY A 179 27.13 -14.57 25.44
C GLY A 179 27.47 -13.82 26.73
N ILE A 180 27.04 -12.55 26.90
CA ILE A 180 27.24 -11.81 28.15
C ILE A 180 26.08 -12.07 29.11
N PRO A 181 26.34 -12.62 30.32
CA PRO A 181 25.32 -12.79 31.34
C PRO A 181 24.68 -11.45 31.71
N GLY A 182 23.35 -11.39 31.71
CA GLY A 182 22.60 -10.18 32.05
C GLY A 182 22.55 -9.10 30.97
N SER A 183 23.09 -9.32 29.76
CA SER A 183 22.91 -8.36 28.66
C SER A 183 21.42 -8.10 28.42
N ALA A 184 21.04 -6.82 28.38
CA ALA A 184 19.66 -6.41 28.17
C ALA A 184 19.19 -6.85 26.77
N HIS A 185 17.93 -7.25 26.69
CA HIS A 185 17.27 -7.74 25.47
C HIS A 185 15.98 -6.98 25.15
N VAL A 186 15.67 -5.94 25.92
CA VAL A 186 14.47 -5.13 25.77
C VAL A 186 14.59 -4.13 24.61
N GLY A 187 13.44 -3.76 24.05
CA GLY A 187 13.27 -2.86 22.93
C GLY A 187 12.12 -1.88 23.16
N CYS A 188 12.02 -0.90 22.27
CA CYS A 188 10.97 0.10 22.33
C CYS A 188 9.56 -0.53 22.23
N TYR A 189 8.57 0.11 22.86
CA TYR A 189 7.17 -0.34 22.84
C TYR A 189 6.95 -1.78 23.34
N GLY A 190 7.77 -2.24 24.29
CA GLY A 190 7.70 -3.59 24.85
C GLY A 190 8.18 -4.68 23.88
N TYR A 191 8.81 -4.33 22.75
CA TYR A 191 9.47 -5.32 21.92
C TYR A 191 10.67 -5.89 22.68
N ASN A 192 11.08 -7.10 22.32
CA ASN A 192 12.34 -7.70 22.76
C ASN A 192 13.24 -7.99 21.55
N ALA A 193 14.46 -8.45 21.80
CA ALA A 193 15.43 -8.79 20.77
C ALA A 193 14.92 -9.86 19.78
N LEU A 194 14.01 -10.75 20.21
CA LEU A 194 13.42 -11.76 19.32
C LEU A 194 12.42 -11.16 18.35
N HIS A 195 11.58 -10.22 18.81
CA HIS A 195 10.71 -9.45 17.93
C HIS A 195 11.53 -8.70 16.86
N ALA A 196 12.69 -8.13 17.25
CA ALA A 196 13.61 -7.47 16.33
C ALA A 196 14.20 -8.44 15.29
N ALA A 197 14.67 -9.60 15.73
CA ALA A 197 15.22 -10.63 14.83
C ALA A 197 14.19 -11.09 13.79
N VAL A 198 12.95 -11.33 14.21
CA VAL A 198 11.82 -11.66 13.32
C VAL A 198 11.52 -10.53 12.34
N ARG A 199 11.54 -9.27 12.81
CA ARG A 199 11.28 -8.10 11.96
C ARG A 199 12.28 -8.00 10.83
N ASN A 200 13.56 -8.13 11.16
CA ASN A 200 14.63 -8.13 10.19
C ASN A 200 14.52 -9.37 9.26
N GLY A 201 14.10 -10.51 9.81
CA GLY A 201 13.95 -11.77 9.07
C GLY A 201 15.25 -12.54 8.99
N ASN A 202 16.14 -12.42 9.99
CA ASN A 202 17.31 -13.26 10.11
C ASN A 202 16.95 -14.49 10.99
N PRO A 203 16.78 -15.69 10.40
CA PRO A 203 16.42 -16.89 11.14
C PRO A 203 17.55 -17.40 12.04
N VAL A 204 18.81 -17.03 11.77
CA VAL A 204 19.99 -17.43 12.58
C VAL A 204 19.95 -16.72 13.94
N ILE A 205 19.81 -15.38 13.94
CA ILE A 205 19.70 -14.60 15.18
C ILE A 205 18.48 -15.05 15.98
N ALA A 206 17.33 -15.26 15.30
CA ALA A 206 16.12 -15.73 15.97
C ALA A 206 16.32 -17.11 16.62
N LYS A 207 17.02 -18.03 15.93
CA LYS A 207 17.26 -19.39 16.42
C LYS A 207 18.19 -19.39 17.63
N GLU A 208 19.33 -18.73 17.52
CA GLU A 208 20.31 -18.60 18.60
C GLU A 208 19.65 -17.98 19.85
N LEU A 209 18.80 -16.96 19.68
CA LEU A 209 18.12 -16.31 20.80
C LEU A 209 17.10 -17.22 21.49
N VAL A 210 16.38 -18.07 20.75
CA VAL A 210 15.39 -19.00 21.33
C VAL A 210 16.06 -20.17 22.02
N GLU A 211 17.21 -20.62 21.52
CA GLU A 211 18.00 -21.68 22.16
C GLU A 211 18.57 -21.21 23.50
N GLU A 212 19.07 -19.98 23.59
CA GLU A 212 19.64 -19.42 24.81
C GLU A 212 18.62 -18.78 25.77
N ARG A 213 17.55 -18.18 25.22
CA ARG A 213 16.53 -17.39 25.96
C ARG A 213 15.10 -17.71 25.49
N PRO A 214 14.61 -18.95 25.72
CA PRO A 214 13.31 -19.41 25.21
C PRO A 214 12.10 -18.64 25.77
N GLU A 215 12.25 -17.96 26.90
CA GLU A 215 11.21 -17.13 27.52
C GLU A 215 10.76 -15.98 26.60
N LEU A 216 11.67 -15.43 25.78
CA LEU A 216 11.40 -14.29 24.91
C LEU A 216 10.37 -14.60 23.82
N ALA A 217 10.22 -15.88 23.46
CA ALA A 217 9.22 -16.33 22.48
C ALA A 217 7.77 -16.16 22.98
N ARG A 218 7.58 -16.10 24.31
CA ARG A 218 6.26 -16.00 24.95
C ARG A 218 5.91 -14.59 25.41
N GLU A 219 6.87 -13.68 25.38
CA GLU A 219 6.65 -12.29 25.79
C GLU A 219 5.81 -11.53 24.78
N PHE A 220 5.00 -10.62 25.30
CA PHE A 220 4.13 -9.75 24.54
C PHE A 220 4.71 -8.35 24.45
N ASN A 221 4.60 -7.73 23.27
CA ASN A 221 4.82 -6.29 23.13
C ASN A 221 3.61 -5.47 23.61
N CYS A 222 3.67 -4.13 23.51
CA CYS A 222 2.58 -3.24 23.92
C CYS A 222 1.28 -3.42 23.11
N HIS A 223 1.35 -4.07 21.95
CA HIS A 223 0.20 -4.43 21.11
C HIS A 223 -0.25 -5.88 21.35
N ASN A 224 0.24 -6.49 22.44
CA ASN A 224 0.01 -7.88 22.79
C ASN A 224 0.34 -8.89 21.68
N ASN A 225 1.36 -8.62 20.88
CA ASN A 225 1.88 -9.57 19.91
C ASN A 225 3.11 -10.26 20.48
N THR A 226 3.20 -11.57 20.29
CA THR A 226 4.46 -12.31 20.49
C THR A 226 5.33 -12.24 19.23
N PRO A 227 6.61 -12.65 19.27
CA PRO A 227 7.45 -12.69 18.08
C PRO A 227 6.85 -13.55 16.96
N MET A 228 6.19 -14.66 17.30
CA MET A 228 5.52 -15.51 16.32
C MET A 228 4.32 -14.82 15.65
N HIS A 229 3.54 -14.02 16.40
CA HIS A 229 2.46 -13.22 15.80
C HIS A 229 3.01 -12.27 14.74
N LEU A 230 4.14 -11.61 15.03
CA LEU A 230 4.78 -10.72 14.08
C LEU A 230 5.39 -11.47 12.88
N ALA A 231 5.94 -12.66 13.09
CA ALA A 231 6.42 -13.51 12.00
C ALA A 231 5.30 -13.81 11.00
N VAL A 232 4.11 -14.14 11.51
CA VAL A 232 2.92 -14.38 10.69
C VAL A 232 2.43 -13.10 10.02
N LEU A 233 2.30 -12.00 10.76
CA LEU A 233 1.82 -10.72 10.23
C LEU A 233 2.72 -10.12 9.15
N TRP A 234 4.01 -10.43 9.17
CA TRP A 234 5.01 -9.96 8.21
C TRP A 234 5.43 -11.01 7.17
N GLY A 235 4.85 -12.21 7.19
CA GLY A 235 5.11 -13.23 6.16
C GLY A 235 6.46 -13.94 6.29
N LYS A 236 7.05 -13.99 7.49
CA LYS A 236 8.37 -14.59 7.76
C LYS A 236 8.24 -16.10 7.98
N THR A 237 8.19 -16.86 6.89
CA THR A 237 8.05 -18.33 6.90
C THR A 237 9.13 -19.03 7.73
N ASP A 238 10.36 -18.55 7.65
CA ASP A 238 11.51 -19.19 8.29
C ASP A 238 11.51 -19.02 9.81
N SER A 239 10.61 -18.21 10.37
CA SER A 239 10.48 -17.96 11.82
C SER A 239 9.23 -18.61 12.42
N ILE A 240 8.54 -19.48 11.69
CA ILE A 240 7.32 -20.16 12.17
C ILE A 240 7.62 -21.29 13.17
N TYR A 241 8.89 -21.70 13.31
CA TYR A 241 9.33 -22.67 14.31
C TYR A 241 9.34 -22.13 15.76
N LEU A 242 9.15 -20.82 15.97
CA LEU A 242 9.28 -20.13 17.27
C LEU A 242 8.25 -20.55 18.34
N GLY A 243 7.33 -21.46 18.01
CA GLY A 243 6.48 -22.18 18.96
C GLY A 243 5.10 -21.58 19.16
N TYR A 244 4.10 -22.47 19.35
CA TYR A 244 2.68 -22.16 19.47
C TYR A 244 2.30 -21.55 20.82
N ALA A 245 2.69 -20.32 21.09
CA ALA A 245 2.01 -19.54 22.11
C ALA A 245 0.65 -19.10 21.55
N LEU A 246 -0.39 -19.86 21.90
CA LEU A 246 -1.79 -19.45 21.70
C LEU A 246 -1.93 -18.02 22.24
N SER A 247 -2.35 -17.10 21.38
CA SER A 247 -2.60 -15.72 21.74
C SER A 247 -3.55 -15.67 22.94
N ASN A 248 -3.05 -15.26 24.11
CA ASN A 248 -3.90 -15.04 25.28
C ASN A 248 -4.54 -13.64 25.24
N ASN A 249 -4.79 -13.12 24.04
CA ASN A 249 -5.27 -11.77 23.84
C ASN A 249 -6.75 -11.67 24.21
N LYS A 250 -7.11 -10.55 24.84
CA LYS A 250 -8.51 -10.15 25.06
C LYS A 250 -9.28 -9.96 23.73
N ASP A 251 -8.57 -9.83 22.61
CA ASP A 251 -9.09 -9.75 21.22
C ASP A 251 -8.68 -10.97 20.34
N GLY A 252 -8.30 -12.09 20.97
CA GLY A 252 -7.68 -13.30 20.42
C GLY A 252 -7.93 -13.62 18.95
N CYS A 253 -7.09 -13.09 18.06
CA CYS A 253 -7.02 -13.55 16.67
C CYS A 253 -5.96 -14.66 16.56
N PRO A 254 -6.35 -15.90 16.23
CA PRO A 254 -5.42 -17.01 16.04
C PRO A 254 -4.42 -16.73 14.91
N LEU A 255 -3.23 -17.33 14.98
CA LEU A 255 -2.16 -17.12 14.00
C LEU A 255 -2.62 -17.41 12.55
N LEU A 256 -3.40 -18.48 12.33
CA LEU A 256 -3.90 -18.79 10.99
C LEU A 256 -4.87 -17.72 10.46
N ASN A 257 -5.63 -17.08 11.35
CA ASN A 257 -6.52 -15.98 10.99
C ASN A 257 -5.73 -14.72 10.63
N SER A 258 -4.61 -14.44 11.31
CA SER A 258 -3.68 -13.38 10.91
C SER A 258 -3.03 -13.65 9.56
N ALA A 259 -2.67 -14.91 9.26
CA ALA A 259 -2.17 -15.31 7.94
C ALA A 259 -3.23 -15.12 6.85
N ALA A 260 -4.48 -15.48 7.15
CA ALA A 260 -5.62 -15.29 6.26
C ALA A 260 -5.92 -13.81 6.00
N TYR A 261 -5.83 -12.96 7.03
CA TYR A 261 -6.00 -11.51 6.91
C TYR A 261 -4.98 -10.88 5.94
N ARG A 262 -3.75 -11.39 5.93
CA ARG A 262 -2.68 -10.94 5.00
C ARG A 262 -2.66 -11.68 3.66
N GLY A 263 -3.34 -12.83 3.55
CA GLY A 263 -3.30 -13.69 2.37
C GLY A 263 -2.00 -14.51 2.22
N TYR A 264 -1.25 -14.74 3.30
CA TYR A 264 0.03 -15.46 3.25
C TYR A 264 -0.14 -16.99 3.25
N VAL A 265 -0.29 -17.55 2.05
CA VAL A 265 -0.48 -19.00 1.83
C VAL A 265 0.72 -19.83 2.32
N SER A 266 1.95 -19.37 2.09
CA SER A 266 3.17 -20.06 2.53
C SER A 266 3.24 -20.20 4.05
N VAL A 267 2.94 -19.11 4.77
CA VAL A 267 2.86 -19.11 6.23
C VAL A 267 1.73 -20.01 6.72
N ALA A 268 0.54 -19.93 6.11
CA ALA A 268 -0.58 -20.78 6.49
C ALA A 268 -0.29 -22.27 6.31
N ARG A 269 0.40 -22.65 5.23
CA ARG A 269 0.85 -24.03 4.99
C ARG A 269 1.77 -24.51 6.11
N GLU A 270 2.74 -23.70 6.50
CA GLU A 270 3.69 -24.05 7.57
C GLU A 270 3.00 -24.13 8.94
N LEU A 271 2.10 -23.20 9.23
CA LEU A 271 1.31 -23.19 10.46
C LEU A 271 0.46 -24.45 10.61
N VAL A 272 -0.23 -24.88 9.53
CA VAL A 272 -1.07 -26.08 9.52
C VAL A 272 -0.22 -27.35 9.61
N HIS A 273 0.96 -27.37 8.98
CA HIS A 273 1.89 -28.50 9.05
C HIS A 273 2.35 -28.77 10.48
N HIS A 274 2.71 -27.73 11.21
CA HIS A 274 3.21 -27.85 12.58
C HIS A 274 2.10 -27.82 13.66
N CYS A 275 0.88 -27.32 13.35
CA CYS A 275 -0.29 -27.34 14.24
C CYS A 275 -1.57 -27.65 13.43
N PRO A 276 -1.97 -28.94 13.35
CA PRO A 276 -3.15 -29.36 12.61
C PRO A 276 -4.47 -28.80 13.16
N ASP A 277 -4.53 -28.44 14.44
CA ASP A 277 -5.72 -27.88 15.08
C ASP A 277 -5.88 -26.36 14.88
N ALA A 278 -4.84 -25.68 14.34
CA ALA A 278 -4.84 -24.25 14.04
C ALA A 278 -6.10 -23.72 13.31
N PRO A 279 -6.71 -24.45 12.36
CA PRO A 279 -7.90 -24.01 11.63
C PRO A 279 -9.18 -23.90 12.46
N TYR A 280 -9.24 -24.54 13.62
CA TYR A 280 -10.44 -24.59 14.47
C TYR A 280 -10.40 -23.58 15.62
N PHE A 281 -9.36 -22.74 15.68
CA PHE A 281 -9.37 -21.57 16.53
C PHE A 281 -10.06 -20.42 15.79
N PHE A 282 -10.97 -19.74 16.48
CA PHE A 282 -11.77 -18.66 15.93
C PHE A 282 -11.24 -17.30 16.37
N ALA A 283 -11.35 -16.30 15.49
CA ALA A 283 -11.17 -14.91 15.85
C ALA A 283 -12.42 -14.38 16.55
N THR A 284 -12.43 -13.08 16.84
CA THR A 284 -13.63 -12.37 17.31
C THR A 284 -14.83 -12.65 16.40
N ALA A 285 -16.02 -12.70 17.00
CA ALA A 285 -17.28 -13.04 16.34
C ALA A 285 -17.31 -14.46 15.71
N GLY A 286 -16.57 -15.43 16.24
CA GLY A 286 -16.59 -16.82 15.75
C GLY A 286 -15.98 -17.02 14.35
N ARG A 287 -15.26 -16.01 13.83
CA ARG A 287 -14.78 -16.04 12.44
C ARG A 287 -13.62 -17.03 12.25
N SER A 288 -13.77 -17.91 11.26
CA SER A 288 -12.70 -18.80 10.78
C SER A 288 -11.72 -18.06 9.87
N CYS A 289 -10.56 -18.67 9.61
CA CYS A 289 -9.61 -18.15 8.63
C CYS A 289 -10.22 -18.01 7.22
N LEU A 290 -11.20 -18.85 6.85
CA LEU A 290 -11.89 -18.75 5.56
C LEU A 290 -12.81 -17.52 5.48
N HIS A 291 -13.55 -17.21 6.56
CA HIS A 291 -14.35 -15.97 6.64
C HIS A 291 -13.47 -14.74 6.40
N ILE A 292 -12.31 -14.70 7.06
CA ILE A 292 -11.37 -13.58 6.97
C ILE A 292 -10.76 -13.50 5.56
N ALA A 293 -10.29 -14.60 4.98
CA ALA A 293 -9.72 -14.61 3.64
C ALA A 293 -10.71 -14.11 2.58
N VAL A 294 -11.99 -14.51 2.68
CA VAL A 294 -13.07 -14.01 1.81
C VAL A 294 -13.34 -12.53 2.07
N SER A 295 -13.46 -12.13 3.34
CA SER A 295 -13.69 -10.75 3.75
C SER A 295 -12.55 -9.82 3.34
N GLU A 296 -11.33 -10.30 3.15
CA GLU A 296 -10.19 -9.50 2.68
C GLU A 296 -9.94 -9.65 1.17
N GLY A 297 -10.59 -10.60 0.49
CA GLY A 297 -10.49 -10.79 -0.96
C GLY A 297 -9.28 -11.63 -1.41
N HIS A 298 -8.70 -12.45 -0.53
CA HIS A 298 -7.51 -13.26 -0.80
C HIS A 298 -7.85 -14.58 -1.50
N LEU A 299 -8.16 -14.52 -2.81
CA LEU A 299 -8.59 -15.67 -3.61
C LEU A 299 -7.62 -16.86 -3.56
N GLU A 300 -6.31 -16.62 -3.63
CA GLU A 300 -5.31 -17.71 -3.59
C GLU A 300 -5.27 -18.41 -2.22
N PHE A 301 -5.55 -17.68 -1.13
CA PHE A 301 -5.70 -18.27 0.19
C PHE A 301 -6.97 -19.13 0.29
N VAL A 302 -8.06 -18.67 -0.31
CA VAL A 302 -9.31 -19.44 -0.39
C VAL A 302 -9.10 -20.72 -1.21
N LYS A 303 -8.45 -20.65 -2.37
CA LYS A 303 -8.10 -21.85 -3.15
C LYS A 303 -7.24 -22.83 -2.36
N PHE A 304 -6.23 -22.34 -1.64
CA PHE A 304 -5.41 -23.18 -0.76
C PHE A 304 -6.25 -23.93 0.29
N ILE A 305 -7.25 -23.28 0.89
CA ILE A 305 -8.18 -23.94 1.81
C ILE A 305 -9.02 -24.99 1.08
N LEU A 306 -9.61 -24.63 -0.07
CA LEU A 306 -10.52 -25.50 -0.82
C LEU A 306 -9.82 -26.71 -1.44
N GLU A 307 -8.55 -26.60 -1.81
CA GLU A 307 -7.75 -27.71 -2.35
C GLU A 307 -7.24 -28.66 -1.27
N SER A 308 -7.29 -28.25 0.01
CA SER A 308 -6.78 -29.03 1.13
C SER A 308 -7.88 -29.93 1.74
N PRO A 309 -7.75 -31.27 1.66
CA PRO A 309 -8.75 -32.19 2.21
C PRO A 309 -9.00 -32.02 3.70
N TYR A 310 -7.96 -31.63 4.45
CA TYR A 310 -8.02 -31.46 5.91
C TYR A 310 -8.77 -30.18 6.32
N LEU A 311 -8.82 -29.18 5.44
CA LEU A 311 -9.45 -27.88 5.71
C LEU A 311 -10.90 -27.81 5.23
N ARG A 312 -11.40 -28.89 4.62
CA ARG A 312 -12.75 -29.02 4.04
C ARG A 312 -13.87 -28.66 5.01
N LYS A 313 -13.70 -28.96 6.31
CA LYS A 313 -14.68 -28.60 7.35
C LYS A 313 -14.92 -27.10 7.46
N LEU A 314 -13.97 -26.24 7.06
CA LEU A 314 -14.09 -24.77 7.14
C LEU A 314 -15.15 -24.20 6.19
N VAL A 315 -15.45 -24.90 5.08
CA VAL A 315 -16.29 -24.38 3.99
C VAL A 315 -17.69 -23.99 4.48
N ASN A 316 -18.28 -24.80 5.36
CA ASN A 316 -19.62 -24.59 5.92
C ASN A 316 -19.59 -24.16 7.39
N MET A 317 -18.43 -23.77 7.92
CA MET A 317 -18.40 -23.21 9.28
C MET A 317 -19.18 -21.91 9.32
N ARG A 318 -19.88 -21.71 10.44
CA ARG A 318 -20.68 -20.53 10.71
C ARG A 318 -19.95 -19.67 11.74
N ASP A 319 -19.97 -18.37 11.54
CA ASP A 319 -19.55 -17.40 12.54
C ASP A 319 -20.66 -17.18 13.60
N ASP A 320 -20.45 -16.25 14.53
CA ASP A 320 -21.42 -15.98 15.61
C ASP A 320 -22.76 -15.42 15.08
N ASP A 321 -22.77 -14.80 13.89
CA ASP A 321 -23.99 -14.34 13.21
C ASP A 321 -24.62 -15.45 12.33
N GLY A 322 -24.08 -16.67 12.39
CA GLY A 322 -24.53 -17.81 11.61
C GLY A 322 -24.08 -17.79 10.14
N ASN A 323 -23.28 -16.81 9.73
CA ASN A 323 -22.83 -16.63 8.34
C ASN A 323 -21.70 -17.60 7.99
N THR A 324 -21.76 -18.14 6.77
CA THR A 324 -20.66 -18.92 6.16
C THR A 324 -19.77 -18.05 5.28
N ALA A 325 -18.64 -18.57 4.84
CA ALA A 325 -17.75 -17.90 3.89
C ALA A 325 -18.47 -17.47 2.59
N LEU A 326 -19.49 -18.24 2.17
CA LEU A 326 -20.30 -17.90 1.01
C LEU A 326 -21.14 -16.63 1.24
N HIS A 327 -21.71 -16.44 2.45
CA HIS A 327 -22.46 -15.21 2.79
C HIS A 327 -21.58 -13.97 2.62
N TYR A 328 -20.35 -14.00 3.12
CA TYR A 328 -19.38 -12.91 2.97
C TYR A 328 -19.03 -12.64 1.49
N ALA A 329 -18.83 -13.70 0.70
CA ALA A 329 -18.50 -13.56 -0.73
C ALA A 329 -19.64 -12.90 -1.53
N VAL A 330 -20.88 -13.28 -1.22
CA VAL A 330 -22.08 -12.72 -1.86
C VAL A 330 -22.30 -11.27 -1.42
N LYS A 331 -22.17 -10.97 -0.13
CA LYS A 331 -22.24 -9.60 0.42
C LYS A 331 -21.23 -8.65 -0.23
N LYS A 332 -20.02 -9.15 -0.52
CA LYS A 332 -18.98 -8.39 -1.24
C LYS A 332 -19.21 -8.27 -2.74
N CYS A 333 -20.14 -9.04 -3.30
CA CYS A 333 -20.41 -9.08 -4.73
C CYS A 333 -19.14 -9.40 -5.57
N ASP A 334 -18.33 -10.37 -5.12
CA ASP A 334 -17.14 -10.84 -5.85
C ASP A 334 -17.43 -12.17 -6.58
N PRO A 335 -17.63 -12.15 -7.91
CA PRO A 335 -17.96 -13.35 -8.67
C PRO A 335 -16.86 -14.41 -8.65
N ARG A 336 -15.58 -14.00 -8.55
CA ARG A 336 -14.46 -14.95 -8.55
C ARG A 336 -14.44 -15.74 -7.25
N MET A 337 -14.70 -15.05 -6.14
CA MET A 337 -14.77 -15.67 -4.81
C MET A 337 -15.97 -16.62 -4.71
N VAL A 338 -17.15 -16.15 -5.16
CA VAL A 338 -18.38 -16.96 -5.20
C VAL A 338 -18.18 -18.18 -6.09
N ALA A 339 -17.61 -18.03 -7.29
CA ALA A 339 -17.33 -19.15 -8.18
C ALA A 339 -16.36 -20.17 -7.57
N ALA A 340 -15.30 -19.70 -6.88
CA ALA A 340 -14.35 -20.58 -6.22
C ALA A 340 -15.03 -21.42 -5.11
N LEU A 341 -15.79 -20.78 -4.23
CA LEU A 341 -16.53 -21.46 -3.16
C LEU A 341 -17.56 -22.45 -3.73
N LEU A 342 -18.38 -22.02 -4.70
CA LEU A 342 -19.41 -22.87 -5.30
C LEU A 342 -18.85 -24.03 -6.15
N SER A 343 -17.60 -23.93 -6.61
CA SER A 343 -16.95 -25.02 -7.34
C SER A 343 -16.59 -26.22 -6.45
N HIS A 344 -16.53 -25.99 -5.13
CA HIS A 344 -16.19 -27.03 -4.17
C HIS A 344 -17.43 -27.87 -3.81
N GLN A 345 -17.32 -29.20 -3.90
CA GLN A 345 -18.46 -30.13 -3.80
C GLN A 345 -19.20 -30.09 -2.47
N ASP A 346 -18.51 -29.68 -1.39
CA ASP A 346 -19.08 -29.62 -0.05
C ASP A 346 -19.78 -28.31 0.29
N THR A 347 -19.73 -27.31 -0.58
CA THR A 347 -20.31 -26.02 -0.27
C THR A 347 -21.82 -26.14 -0.16
N ASP A 348 -22.33 -25.94 1.05
CA ASP A 348 -23.77 -25.94 1.33
C ASP A 348 -24.32 -24.51 1.18
N VAL A 349 -25.09 -24.31 0.11
CA VAL A 349 -25.72 -23.03 -0.20
C VAL A 349 -26.98 -22.75 0.61
N THR A 350 -27.52 -23.77 1.29
CA THR A 350 -28.78 -23.72 2.04
C THR A 350 -28.60 -23.34 3.51
N VAL A 351 -27.34 -23.15 3.95
CA VAL A 351 -27.05 -22.72 5.32
C VAL A 351 -27.65 -21.34 5.57
N LEU A 352 -28.42 -21.23 6.65
CA LEU A 352 -29.08 -20.00 7.07
C LEU A 352 -28.23 -19.26 8.11
N ASN A 353 -28.16 -17.94 8.00
CA ASN A 353 -27.67 -17.07 9.06
C ASN A 353 -28.68 -16.91 10.20
N GLU A 354 -28.36 -16.15 11.24
CA GLU A 354 -29.29 -15.93 12.38
C GLU A 354 -30.59 -15.20 11.99
N VAL A 355 -30.57 -14.40 10.92
CA VAL A 355 -31.75 -13.72 10.37
C VAL A 355 -32.64 -14.69 9.57
N GLY A 356 -32.18 -15.93 9.36
CA GLY A 356 -32.87 -16.95 8.56
C GLY A 356 -32.68 -16.77 7.06
N GLY A 357 -31.73 -15.92 6.65
CA GLY A 357 -31.36 -15.71 5.25
C GLY A 357 -30.27 -16.68 4.80
N GLU A 358 -30.44 -17.26 3.62
CA GLU A 358 -29.38 -17.97 2.89
C GLU A 358 -28.34 -16.96 2.34
N ALA A 359 -27.19 -17.46 1.87
CA ALA A 359 -26.14 -16.60 1.31
C ALA A 359 -26.62 -15.67 0.18
N ALA A 360 -27.65 -16.06 -0.58
CA ALA A 360 -28.23 -15.24 -1.64
C ALA A 360 -28.92 -13.96 -1.11
N TRP A 361 -29.44 -13.98 0.13
CA TRP A 361 -30.11 -12.83 0.74
C TRP A 361 -29.15 -11.70 1.07
N GLU A 362 -27.85 -11.99 1.25
CA GLU A 362 -26.82 -10.97 1.46
C GLU A 362 -26.68 -10.00 0.27
N LEU A 363 -27.21 -10.36 -0.90
CA LEU A 363 -27.34 -9.43 -2.03
C LEU A 363 -28.17 -8.21 -1.64
N GLU A 364 -29.19 -8.31 -0.79
CA GLU A 364 -29.99 -7.15 -0.36
C GLU A 364 -29.11 -6.03 0.26
N GLY A 365 -28.08 -6.40 1.02
CA GLY A 365 -27.10 -5.46 1.57
C GLY A 365 -26.15 -4.87 0.53
N ALA A 366 -26.02 -5.50 -0.63
CA ALA A 366 -25.12 -5.15 -1.72
C ALA A 366 -25.82 -4.39 -2.88
N THR A 367 -27.01 -3.81 -2.65
CA THR A 367 -27.81 -3.12 -3.69
C THR A 367 -27.08 -2.00 -4.43
N ASP A 368 -26.02 -1.44 -3.85
CA ASP A 368 -25.16 -0.44 -4.51
C ASP A 368 -24.44 -1.03 -5.74
N TYR A 369 -24.17 -2.34 -5.73
CA TYR A 369 -23.57 -3.06 -6.83
C TYR A 369 -24.58 -3.52 -7.89
N ALA A 370 -25.89 -3.26 -7.72
CA ALA A 370 -26.93 -3.81 -8.60
C ALA A 370 -26.82 -3.38 -10.08
N LYS A 371 -26.12 -2.27 -10.36
CA LYS A 371 -25.80 -1.81 -11.73
C LYS A 371 -24.54 -2.46 -12.34
N THR A 372 -23.83 -3.28 -11.59
CA THR A 372 -22.56 -3.86 -12.01
C THR A 372 -22.75 -5.22 -12.66
N LEU A 373 -21.84 -5.56 -13.59
CA LEU A 373 -21.77 -6.91 -14.18
C LEU A 373 -21.51 -7.98 -13.12
N ASN A 374 -20.79 -7.64 -12.04
CA ASN A 374 -20.48 -8.56 -10.95
C ASN A 374 -21.74 -9.04 -10.23
N TRP A 375 -22.68 -8.14 -9.97
CA TRP A 375 -23.96 -8.48 -9.35
C TRP A 375 -24.72 -9.53 -10.16
N ASN A 376 -24.83 -9.30 -11.47
CA ASN A 376 -25.47 -10.25 -12.37
C ASN A 376 -24.70 -11.58 -12.41
N GLU A 377 -23.37 -11.55 -12.40
CA GLU A 377 -22.55 -12.76 -12.36
C GLU A 377 -22.76 -13.57 -11.07
N VAL A 378 -22.74 -12.93 -9.90
CA VAL A 378 -23.01 -13.59 -8.61
C VAL A 378 -24.42 -14.16 -8.56
N LEU A 379 -25.43 -13.37 -8.96
CA LEU A 379 -26.82 -13.82 -9.01
C LEU A 379 -26.98 -15.07 -9.89
N MET A 380 -26.32 -15.08 -11.05
CA MET A 380 -26.34 -16.23 -11.97
C MET A 380 -25.62 -17.46 -11.40
N LEU A 381 -24.49 -17.26 -10.72
CA LEU A 381 -23.75 -18.35 -10.10
C LEU A 381 -24.59 -19.03 -9.01
N LEU A 382 -25.30 -18.25 -8.18
CA LEU A 382 -26.19 -18.78 -7.15
C LEU A 382 -27.39 -19.53 -7.76
N PHE A 383 -28.06 -18.94 -8.76
CA PHE A 383 -29.19 -19.56 -9.45
C PHE A 383 -28.84 -20.91 -10.10
N LYS A 384 -27.61 -21.05 -10.62
CA LYS A 384 -27.16 -22.29 -11.24
C LYS A 384 -27.04 -23.44 -10.22
N VAL A 385 -26.66 -23.14 -8.99
CA VAL A 385 -26.40 -24.14 -7.95
C VAL A 385 -27.69 -24.54 -7.23
N ASP A 386 -28.59 -23.58 -6.97
CA ASP A 386 -29.90 -23.88 -6.40
C ASP A 386 -31.06 -23.26 -7.22
N PRO A 387 -31.69 -24.05 -8.10
CA PRO A 387 -32.88 -23.63 -8.82
C PRO A 387 -34.12 -23.47 -7.94
N GLN A 388 -34.15 -24.01 -6.71
CA GLN A 388 -35.33 -23.93 -5.84
C GLN A 388 -35.42 -22.56 -5.14
N SER A 389 -34.29 -21.93 -4.81
CA SER A 389 -34.22 -20.52 -4.40
C SER A 389 -34.44 -19.53 -5.55
N ALA A 390 -34.79 -19.99 -6.76
CA ALA A 390 -35.09 -19.12 -7.90
C ALA A 390 -36.11 -18.01 -7.58
N MET A 391 -37.12 -18.30 -6.75
CA MET A 391 -38.15 -17.35 -6.39
C MET A 391 -37.63 -16.26 -5.44
N SER A 392 -36.84 -16.60 -4.41
CA SER A 392 -36.24 -15.63 -3.49
C SER A 392 -35.22 -14.75 -4.21
N VAL A 393 -34.36 -15.35 -5.04
CA VAL A 393 -33.39 -14.67 -5.89
C VAL A 393 -34.08 -13.70 -6.88
N TYR A 394 -35.19 -14.13 -7.49
CA TYR A 394 -35.98 -13.28 -8.38
C TYR A 394 -36.65 -12.10 -7.64
N ILE A 395 -37.19 -12.35 -6.45
CA ILE A 395 -37.78 -11.30 -5.60
C ILE A 395 -36.71 -10.27 -5.21
N LEU A 396 -35.52 -10.71 -4.80
CA LEU A 396 -34.38 -9.84 -4.48
C LEU A 396 -33.96 -9.00 -5.70
N HIS A 397 -33.86 -9.62 -6.87
CA HIS A 397 -33.57 -8.89 -8.11
C HIS A 397 -34.62 -7.81 -8.38
N LYS A 398 -35.92 -8.14 -8.23
CA LYS A 398 -37.02 -7.19 -8.43
C LYS A 398 -36.97 -6.05 -7.43
N MET A 399 -36.75 -6.34 -6.15
CA MET A 399 -36.61 -5.32 -5.09
C MET A 399 -35.42 -4.39 -5.35
N ALA A 400 -34.26 -4.96 -5.72
CA ALA A 400 -33.07 -4.18 -6.08
C ALA A 400 -33.35 -3.28 -7.29
N LYS A 401 -34.01 -3.81 -8.33
CA LYS A 401 -34.45 -3.05 -9.50
C LYS A 401 -35.40 -1.92 -9.15
N ASP A 402 -36.38 -2.16 -8.28
CA ASP A 402 -37.35 -1.13 -7.85
C ASP A 402 -36.67 -0.02 -7.02
N LYS A 403 -35.76 -0.39 -6.12
CA LYS A 403 -34.94 0.58 -5.35
C LYS A 403 -34.04 1.39 -6.28
N LEU A 404 -33.41 0.73 -7.25
CA LEU A 404 -32.57 1.37 -8.27
C LEU A 404 -33.37 2.32 -9.15
N ASN A 405 -34.59 1.95 -9.55
CA ASN A 405 -35.48 2.80 -10.33
C ASN A 405 -35.85 4.07 -9.54
N LYS A 406 -36.15 3.94 -8.24
CA LYS A 406 -36.42 5.09 -7.35
C LYS A 406 -35.21 6.02 -7.21
N LEU A 407 -34.01 5.47 -7.01
CA LEU A 407 -32.77 6.25 -6.94
C LEU A 407 -32.43 6.91 -8.29
N SER A 408 -32.54 6.14 -9.36
CA SER A 408 -32.31 6.62 -10.72
C SER A 408 -33.30 7.70 -11.11
N MET A 409 -34.55 7.67 -10.64
CA MET A 409 -35.49 8.78 -10.87
C MET A 409 -35.04 10.08 -10.21
N LYS A 410 -34.40 10.00 -9.03
CA LYS A 410 -33.89 11.15 -8.30
C LYS A 410 -32.68 11.77 -9.00
N ASP A 411 -31.78 10.94 -9.52
CA ASP A 411 -30.57 11.37 -10.24
C ASP A 411 -30.80 11.56 -11.75
N ALA A 412 -31.96 11.14 -12.28
CA ALA A 412 -32.25 11.15 -13.70
C ALA A 412 -32.14 12.56 -14.27
N LYS A 413 -32.59 13.58 -13.55
CA LYS A 413 -32.58 14.97 -14.03
C LYS A 413 -31.16 15.47 -14.33
N SER A 414 -30.19 15.22 -13.45
CA SER A 414 -28.81 15.68 -13.66
C SER A 414 -28.10 14.86 -14.75
N LEU A 415 -28.23 13.53 -14.71
CA LEU A 415 -27.60 12.64 -15.69
C LEU A 415 -28.15 12.86 -17.11
N THR A 416 -29.46 13.07 -17.24
CA THR A 416 -30.10 13.32 -18.53
C THR A 416 -29.69 14.67 -19.11
N GLN A 417 -29.52 15.70 -18.29
CA GLN A 417 -29.03 17.00 -18.70
C GLN A 417 -27.58 16.94 -19.23
N THR A 418 -26.71 16.15 -18.58
CA THR A 418 -25.35 15.91 -19.10
C THR A 418 -25.38 15.14 -20.42
N TYR A 419 -26.22 14.11 -20.53
CA TYR A 419 -26.37 13.33 -21.77
C TYR A 419 -26.85 14.19 -22.95
N THR A 420 -27.89 15.01 -22.75
CA THR A 420 -28.41 15.88 -23.82
C THR A 420 -27.41 16.95 -24.21
N SER A 421 -26.68 17.53 -23.24
CA SER A 421 -25.59 18.48 -23.52
C SER A 421 -24.51 17.84 -24.40
N ASN A 422 -23.98 16.69 -23.99
CA ASN A 422 -22.91 16.01 -24.72
C ASN A 422 -23.39 15.50 -26.10
N THR A 423 -24.61 14.96 -26.18
CA THR A 423 -25.17 14.46 -27.45
C THR A 423 -25.44 15.60 -28.42
N SER A 424 -25.96 16.74 -27.95
CA SER A 424 -26.16 17.93 -28.79
C SER A 424 -24.84 18.48 -29.32
N LEU A 425 -23.78 18.47 -28.52
CA LEU A 425 -22.45 18.90 -28.92
C LEU A 425 -21.89 18.01 -30.03
N VAL A 426 -21.95 16.68 -29.86
CA VAL A 426 -21.53 15.72 -30.89
C VAL A 426 -22.36 15.88 -32.17
N ALA A 427 -23.67 16.08 -32.05
CA ALA A 427 -24.55 16.30 -33.19
C ALA A 427 -24.17 17.57 -33.98
N ILE A 428 -23.91 18.67 -33.27
CA ILE A 428 -23.49 19.94 -33.89
C ILE A 428 -22.13 19.78 -34.57
N LEU A 429 -21.18 19.04 -33.96
CA LEU A 429 -19.88 18.77 -34.58
C LEU A 429 -20.03 17.97 -35.89
N ILE A 430 -20.83 16.90 -35.89
CA ILE A 430 -21.09 16.11 -37.10
C ILE A 430 -21.74 17.00 -38.18
N ALA A 431 -22.76 17.78 -37.81
CA ALA A 431 -23.42 18.69 -38.74
C ALA A 431 -22.47 19.75 -39.32
N THR A 432 -21.56 20.28 -38.51
CA THR A 432 -20.54 21.26 -38.94
C THR A 432 -19.56 20.64 -39.92
N ILE A 433 -19.09 19.41 -39.64
CA ILE A 433 -18.14 18.71 -40.53
C ILE A 433 -18.81 18.39 -41.87
N THR A 434 -20.04 17.88 -41.86
CA THR A 434 -20.79 17.57 -43.10
C THR A 434 -21.11 18.85 -43.88
N PHE A 435 -21.55 19.91 -43.18
CA PHE A 435 -21.80 21.21 -43.83
C PHE A 435 -20.54 21.76 -44.50
N ALA A 436 -19.38 21.70 -43.83
CA ALA A 436 -18.12 22.12 -44.43
C ALA A 436 -17.73 21.22 -45.62
N ALA A 437 -17.95 19.91 -45.53
CA ALA A 437 -17.66 18.95 -46.61
C ALA A 437 -18.52 19.21 -47.86
N ALA A 438 -19.77 19.64 -47.71
CA ALA A 438 -20.65 20.00 -48.82
C ALA A 438 -20.12 21.19 -49.66
N PHE A 439 -19.35 22.10 -49.07
CA PHE A 439 -18.77 23.27 -49.76
C PHE A 439 -17.28 23.14 -50.07
N THR A 440 -16.61 22.13 -49.51
CA THR A 440 -15.20 21.80 -49.81
C THR A 440 -15.13 20.58 -50.73
N LEU A 441 -15.81 20.70 -51.88
CA LEU A 441 -16.10 19.56 -52.75
C LEU A 441 -14.82 18.85 -53.24
N PRO A 442 -14.75 17.50 -53.11
CA PRO A 442 -13.64 16.73 -53.64
C PRO A 442 -13.55 16.91 -55.17
N GLY A 443 -12.38 17.39 -55.62
CA GLY A 443 -12.13 17.66 -57.04
C GLY A 443 -12.32 19.12 -57.47
N GLY A 444 -12.82 20.00 -56.61
CA GLY A 444 -12.91 21.44 -56.86
C GLY A 444 -13.96 21.86 -57.91
N TYR A 445 -13.92 23.14 -58.26
CA TYR A 445 -14.87 23.79 -59.17
C TYR A 445 -14.24 24.06 -60.54
N SER A 446 -15.03 23.95 -61.61
CA SER A 446 -14.55 24.26 -62.96
C SER A 446 -14.37 25.78 -63.16
N SER A 447 -13.25 26.16 -63.79
CA SER A 447 -12.89 27.55 -64.14
C SER A 447 -13.14 27.90 -65.61
N HIS A 448 -13.79 27.02 -66.38
CA HIS A 448 -14.09 27.26 -67.80
C HIS A 448 -15.26 28.24 -67.99
N ALA A 449 -15.10 29.22 -68.88
CA ALA A 449 -16.15 30.19 -69.23
C ALA A 449 -17.40 29.45 -69.77
N GLY A 450 -18.50 29.54 -69.01
CA GLY A 450 -19.77 28.82 -69.26
C GLY A 450 -20.16 27.83 -68.16
N ASN A 451 -19.17 27.26 -67.44
CA ASN A 451 -19.38 26.35 -66.30
C ASN A 451 -18.65 26.83 -65.03
N LEU A 452 -18.48 28.14 -64.88
CA LEU A 452 -17.78 28.70 -63.72
C LEU A 452 -18.55 28.33 -62.43
N GLY A 453 -17.88 27.66 -61.49
CA GLY A 453 -18.48 27.30 -60.20
C GLY A 453 -19.26 25.97 -60.15
N PHE A 454 -19.34 25.21 -61.25
CA PHE A 454 -19.90 23.85 -61.21
C PHE A 454 -18.88 22.83 -60.65
N PRO A 455 -19.31 21.80 -59.88
CA PRO A 455 -18.40 20.76 -59.42
C PRO A 455 -17.92 19.89 -60.60
N ILE A 456 -16.61 19.74 -60.72
CA ILE A 456 -15.96 19.02 -61.84
C ILE A 456 -16.44 17.55 -61.92
N MET A 457 -16.82 16.97 -60.78
CA MET A 457 -17.20 15.56 -60.66
C MET A 457 -18.72 15.30 -60.58
N ALA A 458 -19.56 16.31 -60.86
CA ALA A 458 -21.02 16.25 -60.67
C ALA A 458 -21.73 15.04 -61.33
N ARG A 459 -21.19 14.53 -62.45
CA ARG A 459 -21.77 13.41 -63.21
C ARG A 459 -21.33 12.02 -62.71
N LYS A 460 -20.41 11.92 -61.75
CA LYS A 460 -19.96 10.64 -61.22
C LYS A 460 -20.92 10.12 -60.16
N PHE A 461 -21.35 8.86 -60.28
CA PHE A 461 -22.23 8.20 -59.31
C PHE A 461 -21.70 8.22 -57.86
N ALA A 462 -20.39 8.03 -57.67
CA ALA A 462 -19.78 8.08 -56.34
C ALA A 462 -19.83 9.49 -55.72
N PHE A 463 -19.79 10.55 -56.54
CA PHE A 463 -19.90 11.93 -56.08
C PHE A 463 -21.35 12.30 -55.72
N GLN A 464 -22.32 11.79 -56.48
CA GLN A 464 -23.74 11.91 -56.12
C GLN A 464 -24.06 11.17 -54.82
N SER A 465 -23.50 9.97 -54.64
CA SER A 465 -23.66 9.18 -53.40
C SER A 465 -23.05 9.90 -52.19
N PHE A 466 -21.90 10.55 -52.37
CA PHE A 466 -21.28 11.41 -51.36
C PHE A 466 -22.23 12.53 -50.92
N LEU A 467 -22.75 13.33 -51.86
CA LEU A 467 -23.64 14.45 -51.54
C LEU A 467 -24.93 14.02 -50.85
N ILE A 468 -25.54 12.90 -51.28
CA ILE A 468 -26.76 12.38 -50.66
C ILE A 468 -26.47 11.89 -49.23
N ALA A 469 -25.38 11.14 -49.03
CA ALA A 469 -25.01 10.64 -47.71
C ALA A 469 -24.64 11.79 -46.75
N ASP A 470 -23.92 12.80 -47.24
CA ASP A 470 -23.49 13.97 -46.47
C ASP A 470 -24.69 14.84 -46.04
N THR A 471 -25.63 15.09 -46.96
CA THR A 471 -26.87 15.81 -46.63
C THR A 471 -27.74 15.04 -45.65
N LEU A 472 -27.90 13.72 -45.81
CA LEU A 472 -28.62 12.88 -44.85
C LEU A 472 -27.97 12.90 -43.47
N ALA A 473 -26.64 12.86 -43.39
CA ALA A 473 -25.90 12.97 -42.13
C ALA A 473 -26.12 14.34 -41.47
N MET A 474 -26.03 15.43 -42.24
CA MET A 474 -26.24 16.79 -41.73
C MET A 474 -27.65 16.98 -41.17
N PHE A 475 -28.69 16.64 -41.94
CA PHE A 475 -30.08 16.83 -41.52
C PHE A 475 -30.46 15.96 -40.33
N SER A 476 -30.04 14.68 -40.32
CA SER A 476 -30.29 13.80 -39.18
C SER A 476 -29.56 14.28 -37.91
N SER A 477 -28.34 14.79 -38.04
CA SER A 477 -27.58 15.34 -36.93
C SER A 477 -28.18 16.65 -36.39
N LEU A 478 -28.59 17.56 -37.26
CA LEU A 478 -29.30 18.78 -36.85
C LEU A 478 -30.62 18.45 -36.15
N ALA A 479 -31.39 17.49 -36.66
CA ALA A 479 -32.60 17.02 -36.00
C ALA A 479 -32.32 16.51 -34.57
N VAL A 480 -31.24 15.74 -34.35
CA VAL A 480 -30.83 15.32 -33.00
C VAL A 480 -30.46 16.52 -32.13
N ALA A 481 -29.70 17.49 -32.65
CA ALA A 481 -29.32 18.69 -31.89
C ALA A 481 -30.54 19.50 -31.44
N PHE A 482 -31.49 19.76 -32.34
CA PHE A 482 -32.72 20.49 -32.03
C PHE A 482 -33.63 19.75 -31.05
N ILE A 483 -33.80 18.44 -31.22
CA ILE A 483 -34.55 17.61 -30.25
C ILE A 483 -33.88 17.67 -28.87
N CYS A 484 -32.55 17.62 -28.79
CA CYS A 484 -31.83 17.75 -27.52
C CYS A 484 -31.95 19.16 -26.90
N ILE A 485 -32.05 20.23 -27.69
CA ILE A 485 -32.26 21.59 -27.19
C ILE A 485 -33.68 21.77 -26.65
N ILE A 486 -34.70 21.33 -27.40
CA ILE A 486 -36.11 21.37 -26.98
C ILE A 486 -36.29 20.57 -25.69
N ALA A 487 -35.68 19.37 -25.61
CA ALA A 487 -35.72 18.53 -24.42
C ALA A 487 -35.09 19.18 -23.16
N ARG A 488 -34.32 20.26 -23.26
CA ARG A 488 -33.78 20.99 -22.09
C ARG A 488 -34.82 21.85 -21.39
N TRP A 489 -35.88 22.24 -22.08
CA TRP A 489 -36.92 23.13 -21.55
C TRP A 489 -38.16 22.38 -21.09
N GLU A 490 -38.28 21.09 -21.41
CA GLU A 490 -39.45 20.26 -21.13
C GLU A 490 -39.23 19.26 -19.98
N ASP A 491 -40.29 18.53 -19.61
CA ASP A 491 -40.34 17.60 -18.48
C ASP A 491 -39.49 16.33 -18.69
N LEU A 492 -39.05 15.71 -17.59
CA LEU A 492 -38.18 14.54 -17.56
C LEU A 492 -38.78 13.34 -18.33
N GLN A 493 -40.10 13.18 -18.31
CA GLN A 493 -40.78 12.11 -19.06
C GLN A 493 -40.66 12.30 -20.57
N PHE A 494 -40.70 13.55 -21.04
CA PHE A 494 -40.51 13.87 -22.46
C PHE A 494 -39.08 13.51 -22.90
N LEU A 495 -38.09 13.89 -22.11
CA LEU A 495 -36.67 13.62 -22.41
C LEU A 495 -36.37 12.11 -22.50
N LEU A 496 -36.92 11.29 -21.60
CA LEU A 496 -36.71 9.83 -21.64
C LEU A 496 -37.27 9.17 -22.90
N HIS A 497 -38.42 9.65 -23.40
CA HIS A 497 -39.01 9.16 -24.65
C HIS A 497 -38.11 9.45 -25.86
N TYR A 498 -37.64 10.69 -25.99
CA TYR A 498 -36.79 11.10 -27.11
C TYR A 498 -35.35 10.58 -27.02
N ARG A 499 -34.89 10.11 -25.85
CA ARG A 499 -33.54 9.51 -25.70
C ARG A 499 -33.34 8.30 -26.61
N SER A 500 -34.33 7.41 -26.68
CA SER A 500 -34.26 6.22 -27.54
C SER A 500 -34.24 6.62 -29.02
N PHE A 501 -35.08 7.61 -29.38
CA PHE A 501 -35.17 8.13 -30.74
C PHE A 501 -33.87 8.83 -31.19
N THR A 502 -33.35 9.75 -30.37
CA THR A 502 -32.09 10.48 -30.64
C THR A 502 -30.90 9.54 -30.75
N LYS A 503 -30.82 8.48 -29.93
CA LYS A 503 -29.76 7.46 -30.05
C LYS A 503 -29.80 6.76 -31.41
N LYS A 504 -30.99 6.34 -31.87
CA LYS A 504 -31.14 5.67 -33.17
C LYS A 504 -30.80 6.62 -34.32
N LEU A 505 -31.28 7.86 -34.25
CA LEU A 505 -31.04 8.87 -35.28
C LEU A 505 -29.58 9.33 -35.32
N MET A 506 -28.90 9.42 -34.17
CA MET A 506 -27.46 9.69 -34.09
C MET A 506 -26.63 8.56 -34.71
N TRP A 507 -27.03 7.30 -34.49
CA TRP A 507 -26.35 6.16 -35.10
C TRP A 507 -26.52 6.15 -36.62
N PHE A 508 -27.70 6.55 -37.11
CA PHE A 508 -27.95 6.78 -38.52
C PHE A 508 -27.07 7.91 -39.10
N ALA A 509 -26.98 9.05 -38.41
CA ALA A 509 -26.12 10.17 -38.81
C ALA A 509 -24.65 9.73 -38.92
N TYR A 510 -24.15 9.02 -37.91
CA TYR A 510 -22.80 8.47 -37.89
C TYR A 510 -22.53 7.52 -39.06
N MET A 511 -23.48 6.64 -39.38
CA MET A 511 -23.38 5.76 -40.55
C MET A 511 -23.33 6.53 -41.87
N ALA A 512 -24.22 7.51 -42.03
CA ALA A 512 -24.28 8.35 -43.22
C ALA A 512 -22.97 9.15 -43.40
N THR A 513 -22.37 9.68 -42.33
CA THR A 513 -21.06 10.36 -42.37
C THR A 513 -19.94 9.42 -42.83
N ASN A 514 -19.92 8.16 -42.37
CA ASN A 514 -18.91 7.18 -42.82
C ASN A 514 -19.07 6.84 -44.31
N VAL A 515 -20.31 6.72 -44.79
CA VAL A 515 -20.60 6.51 -46.22
C VAL A 515 -20.18 7.72 -47.06
N ALA A 516 -20.46 8.94 -46.58
CA ALA A 516 -20.01 10.17 -47.23
C ALA A 516 -18.48 10.21 -47.30
N PHE A 517 -17.78 9.96 -46.20
CA PHE A 517 -16.32 9.91 -46.18
C PHE A 517 -15.73 8.89 -47.16
N ALA A 518 -16.28 7.66 -47.17
CA ALA A 518 -15.83 6.59 -48.07
C ALA A 518 -16.04 6.94 -49.55
N THR A 519 -17.25 7.38 -49.90
CA THR A 519 -17.60 7.73 -51.29
C THR A 519 -16.88 9.00 -51.76
N GLY A 520 -16.71 9.99 -50.89
CA GLY A 520 -15.97 11.23 -51.17
C GLY A 520 -14.50 10.95 -51.49
N LEU A 521 -13.79 10.17 -50.66
CA LEU A 521 -12.39 9.80 -50.93
C LEU A 521 -12.25 8.89 -52.15
N TYR A 522 -13.21 7.98 -52.37
CA TYR A 522 -13.24 7.14 -53.56
C TYR A 522 -13.28 7.97 -54.85
N THR A 523 -14.05 9.07 -54.89
CA THR A 523 -14.14 9.93 -56.08
C THR A 523 -12.79 10.57 -56.47
N VAL A 524 -11.96 10.91 -55.49
CA VAL A 524 -10.65 11.55 -55.67
C VAL A 524 -9.55 10.55 -55.98
N LEU A 525 -9.53 9.42 -55.25
CA LEU A 525 -8.41 8.48 -55.27
C LEU A 525 -8.56 7.37 -56.32
N ALA A 526 -9.78 6.93 -56.64
CA ALA A 526 -10.01 5.82 -57.56
C ALA A 526 -9.34 5.99 -58.95
N PRO A 527 -9.25 7.19 -59.55
CA PRO A 527 -8.61 7.36 -60.85
C PRO A 527 -7.08 7.13 -60.86
N ARG A 528 -6.39 7.23 -59.71
CA ARG A 528 -4.92 7.13 -59.63
C ARG A 528 -4.42 6.00 -58.74
N LEU A 529 -5.15 5.67 -57.66
CA LEU A 529 -4.74 4.73 -56.62
C LEU A 529 -5.95 3.89 -56.16
N LEU A 530 -6.39 2.96 -57.03
CA LEU A 530 -7.59 2.15 -56.79
C LEU A 530 -7.49 1.26 -55.54
N TRP A 531 -6.31 0.66 -55.28
CA TRP A 531 -6.10 -0.20 -54.12
C TRP A 531 -6.31 0.55 -52.80
N LEU A 532 -5.81 1.79 -52.72
CA LEU A 532 -5.93 2.66 -51.55
C LEU A 532 -7.40 3.06 -51.34
N ALA A 533 -8.12 3.39 -52.42
CA ALA A 533 -9.53 3.74 -52.36
C ALA A 533 -10.39 2.57 -51.86
N ILE A 534 -10.15 1.35 -52.33
CA ILE A 534 -10.86 0.14 -51.87
C ILE A 534 -10.54 -0.13 -50.38
N GLY A 535 -9.27 0.00 -49.99
CA GLY A 535 -8.85 -0.18 -48.59
C GLY A 535 -9.54 0.79 -47.63
N ILE A 536 -9.64 2.07 -48.00
CA ILE A 536 -10.34 3.09 -47.21
C ILE A 536 -11.83 2.77 -47.09
N CYS A 537 -12.50 2.41 -48.20
CA CYS A 537 -13.92 2.03 -48.16
C CYS A 537 -14.20 0.84 -47.23
N LEU A 538 -13.35 -0.19 -47.26
CA LEU A 538 -13.48 -1.34 -46.36
C LEU A 538 -13.31 -0.93 -44.90
N LEU A 539 -12.31 -0.09 -44.59
CA LEU A 539 -12.07 0.40 -43.24
C LEU A 539 -13.25 1.24 -42.71
N SER A 540 -13.81 2.12 -43.55
CA SER A 540 -14.97 2.96 -43.19
C SER A 540 -16.24 2.16 -42.92
N VAL A 541 -16.46 1.05 -43.64
CA VAL A 541 -17.62 0.16 -43.42
C VAL A 541 -17.42 -0.71 -42.17
N LEU A 542 -16.18 -1.11 -41.86
CA LEU A 542 -15.87 -1.93 -40.68
C LEU A 542 -15.96 -1.14 -39.37
N LEU A 543 -15.64 0.16 -39.38
CA LEU A 543 -15.56 0.97 -38.17
C LEU A 543 -16.86 0.94 -37.33
N PRO A 544 -18.07 1.16 -37.90
CA PRO A 544 -19.31 1.07 -37.13
C PRO A 544 -19.66 -0.33 -36.59
N ALA A 545 -19.22 -1.40 -37.28
CA ALA A 545 -19.39 -2.76 -36.78
C ALA A 545 -18.49 -3.02 -35.57
N ILE A 546 -17.24 -2.56 -35.62
CA ILE A 546 -16.28 -2.64 -34.50
C ILE A 546 -16.76 -1.81 -33.32
N THR A 547 -17.25 -0.58 -33.52
CA THR A 547 -17.75 0.25 -32.41
C THR A 547 -18.95 -0.38 -31.70
N LYS A 548 -19.86 -1.01 -32.45
CA LYS A 548 -20.97 -1.78 -31.86
C LYS A 548 -20.46 -2.99 -31.08
N LEU A 549 -19.53 -3.77 -31.65
CA LEU A 549 -18.99 -4.97 -31.02
C LEU A 549 -18.24 -4.64 -29.73
N LEU A 550 -17.40 -3.60 -29.71
CA LEU A 550 -16.69 -3.14 -28.53
C LEU A 550 -17.65 -2.67 -27.42
N GLY A 551 -18.73 -1.98 -27.77
CA GLY A 551 -19.73 -1.52 -26.82
C GLY A 551 -20.53 -2.64 -26.17
N GLU A 552 -20.84 -3.71 -26.93
CA GLU A 552 -21.61 -4.86 -26.42
C GLU A 552 -20.73 -5.98 -25.84
N TRP A 553 -19.40 -5.91 -26.01
CA TRP A 553 -18.46 -6.98 -25.67
C TRP A 553 -18.52 -7.46 -24.21
N PRO A 554 -18.57 -6.60 -23.18
CA PRO A 554 -18.63 -7.07 -21.79
C PRO A 554 -19.87 -7.92 -21.51
N VAL A 555 -21.01 -7.55 -22.10
CA VAL A 555 -22.30 -8.27 -21.97
C VAL A 555 -22.28 -9.57 -22.78
N LEU A 556 -21.75 -9.53 -24.01
CA LEU A 556 -21.57 -10.71 -24.85
C LEU A 556 -20.64 -11.73 -24.19
N LYS A 557 -19.51 -11.29 -23.63
CA LYS A 557 -18.57 -12.14 -22.90
C LYS A 557 -19.24 -12.82 -21.70
N LEU A 558 -20.11 -12.11 -20.97
CA LEU A 558 -20.90 -12.68 -19.87
C LEU A 558 -21.85 -13.78 -20.38
N ARG A 559 -22.59 -13.50 -21.47
CA ARG A 559 -23.50 -14.46 -22.11
C ARG A 559 -22.78 -15.72 -22.62
N PHE A 560 -21.58 -15.56 -23.20
CA PHE A 560 -20.80 -16.69 -23.70
C PHE A 560 -20.27 -17.59 -22.59
N ARG A 561 -19.79 -17.02 -21.47
CA ARG A 561 -19.26 -17.82 -20.35
C ARG A 561 -20.32 -18.63 -19.60
N LEU A 562 -21.56 -18.14 -19.52
CA LEU A 562 -22.57 -18.67 -18.60
C LEU A 562 -23.74 -19.42 -19.29
N GLY A 563 -23.77 -19.48 -20.63
CA GLY A 563 -24.69 -20.33 -21.39
C GLY A 563 -25.95 -19.62 -21.95
N LYS A 564 -26.63 -20.27 -22.92
CA LYS A 564 -27.77 -19.72 -23.69
C LYS A 564 -29.15 -19.80 -23.02
N THR A 565 -29.27 -20.37 -21.83
CA THR A 565 -30.55 -20.68 -21.15
C THR A 565 -31.11 -19.51 -20.33
N PHE A 566 -30.86 -18.26 -20.71
CA PHE A 566 -31.03 -17.12 -19.80
C PHE A 566 -32.13 -16.13 -20.20
N ASN A 567 -32.84 -15.65 -19.16
CA ASN A 567 -33.90 -14.67 -19.25
C ASN A 567 -33.34 -13.26 -19.47
N SER A 568 -33.72 -12.61 -20.58
CA SER A 568 -33.19 -11.29 -20.98
C SER A 568 -33.38 -10.20 -19.93
N ASP A 569 -34.34 -10.36 -19.03
CA ASP A 569 -34.75 -9.37 -18.04
C ASP A 569 -33.70 -9.03 -16.98
N LEU A 570 -32.82 -9.97 -16.65
CA LEU A 570 -31.77 -9.79 -15.65
C LEU A 570 -30.60 -8.95 -16.19
N LEU A 571 -30.34 -9.03 -17.50
CA LEU A 571 -29.33 -8.19 -18.17
C LEU A 571 -29.82 -6.77 -18.42
N ASN A 572 -31.12 -6.51 -18.35
CA ASN A 572 -31.70 -5.18 -18.59
C ASN A 572 -31.38 -4.16 -17.49
N MET A 573 -30.72 -4.56 -16.38
CA MET A 573 -30.23 -3.65 -15.33
C MET A 573 -28.88 -2.99 -15.64
N VAL A 574 -28.12 -3.52 -16.60
CA VAL A 574 -26.79 -3.02 -17.06
C VAL A 574 -26.96 -2.33 -18.41
#